data_AF-A0A7J8E1U3-F1
#
_entry.id   AF-A0A7J8E1U3-F1
#
_cell.length_a   1.000
_cell.length_b   1.000
_cell.length_c   1.000
_cell.angle_alpha   90.00
_cell.angle_beta   90.00
_cell.angle_gamma   90.00
#
_symmetry.space_group_name_H-M   'P 1'
#
loop_
_entity.id
_entity.type
_entity.pdbx_description
1 polymer ?
#
loop_
_entity_poly.entity_id
_entity_poly.type
_entity_poly.pdbx_seq_one_letter_code
_entity_poly.pdbx_strand_id
1 'polypeptide(L)'
;MRERNYWHNSVFSPLAKLVIAMEELKQCRLQQRNISATVDKLMLCLPVLEMYSKLRDQMKTKRHYPALKTLEHLEHTYLPQVSHYRFCKVMVDNIPKLREEIKDVSMSDLKDFLESIRKHSDKIGETAMKQVGLGLMIGWLMTMQVFC
;
A
#
# COMPACT_ATOMS: atom_id res chain seq x y z
N MET A 1 -46.63 -62.28 -1.59
CA MET A 1 -45.94 -61.31 -2.49
C MET A 1 -46.57 -59.92 -2.45
N ARG A 2 -47.91 -59.78 -2.53
CA ARG A 2 -48.60 -58.47 -2.57
C ARG A 2 -48.37 -57.60 -1.33
N GLU A 3 -48.44 -58.17 -0.12
CA GLU A 3 -48.19 -57.42 1.13
C GLU A 3 -46.72 -56.99 1.29
N ARG A 4 -45.77 -57.85 0.90
CA ARG A 4 -44.33 -57.52 0.96
C ARG A 4 -43.99 -56.32 0.07
N ASN A 5 -44.57 -56.27 -1.14
CA ASN A 5 -44.42 -55.12 -2.03
C ASN A 5 -45.15 -53.87 -1.50
N TYR A 6 -46.26 -54.05 -0.78
CA TYR A 6 -46.98 -52.95 -0.13
C TYR A 6 -46.14 -52.30 0.97
N TRP A 7 -45.59 -53.08 1.91
CA TRP A 7 -44.69 -52.55 2.96
C TRP A 7 -43.40 -51.96 2.38
N HIS A 8 -42.85 -52.56 1.33
CA HIS A 8 -41.66 -52.03 0.66
C HIS A 8 -41.92 -50.64 0.03
N ASN A 9 -43.03 -50.49 -0.70
CA ASN A 9 -43.34 -49.25 -1.41
C ASN A 9 -43.94 -48.17 -0.50
N SER A 10 -44.76 -48.54 0.48
CA SER A 10 -45.42 -47.59 1.38
C SER A 10 -44.52 -47.10 2.52
N VAL A 11 -43.55 -47.91 2.97
CA VAL A 11 -42.74 -47.58 4.17
C VAL A 11 -41.24 -47.58 3.89
N PHE A 12 -40.67 -48.66 3.34
CA PHE A 12 -39.20 -48.75 3.17
C PHE A 12 -38.64 -47.77 2.13
N SER A 13 -39.31 -47.62 0.98
CA SER A 13 -38.86 -46.72 -0.10
C SER A 13 -38.83 -45.24 0.35
N PRO A 14 -39.87 -44.68 0.99
CA PRO A 14 -39.81 -43.34 1.57
C PRO A 14 -38.73 -43.18 2.65
N LEU A 15 -38.57 -44.19 3.52
CA LEU A 15 -37.56 -44.15 4.59
C LEU A 15 -36.14 -44.08 4.01
N ALA A 16 -35.85 -44.88 2.98
CA ALA A 16 -34.57 -44.86 2.28
C ALA A 16 -34.29 -43.49 1.64
N LYS A 17 -35.29 -42.87 0.99
CA LYS A 17 -35.16 -41.52 0.43
C LYS A 17 -34.87 -40.48 1.51
N LEU A 18 -35.53 -40.57 2.66
CA LEU A 18 -35.31 -39.66 3.79
C LEU A 18 -33.88 -39.77 4.34
N VAL A 19 -33.38 -41.00 4.52
CA VAL A 19 -32.00 -41.24 4.99
C VAL A 19 -30.97 -40.64 4.03
N ILE A 20 -31.16 -40.83 2.72
CA ILE A 20 -30.29 -40.25 1.69
C ILE A 20 -30.32 -38.72 1.77
N ALA A 21 -31.51 -38.11 1.82
CA ALA A 21 -31.66 -36.66 1.91
C ALA A 21 -31.03 -36.08 3.19
N MET A 22 -31.08 -36.81 4.31
CA MET A 22 -30.41 -36.38 5.55
C MET A 22 -28.90 -36.40 5.45
N GLU A 23 -28.31 -37.42 4.79
CA GLU A 23 -26.86 -37.47 4.57
C GLU A 23 -26.43 -36.36 3.59
N GLU A 24 -27.18 -36.12 2.51
CA GLU A 24 -26.94 -34.99 1.60
C GLU A 24 -26.97 -33.64 2.32
N LEU A 25 -27.96 -33.43 3.20
CA LEU A 25 -28.07 -32.21 3.99
C LEU A 25 -26.90 -32.05 4.95
N LYS A 26 -26.41 -33.14 5.56
CA LYS A 26 -25.21 -33.12 6.41
C LYS A 26 -23.96 -32.73 5.62
N GLN A 27 -23.79 -33.28 4.42
CA GLN A 27 -22.68 -32.90 3.52
C GLN A 27 -22.78 -31.44 3.10
N CYS A 28 -23.97 -30.97 2.74
CA CYS A 28 -24.22 -29.57 2.39
C CYS A 28 -23.87 -28.62 3.54
N ARG A 29 -24.25 -28.97 4.79
CA ARG A 29 -23.88 -28.19 5.98
C ARG A 29 -22.38 -28.16 6.24
N LEU A 30 -21.67 -29.26 6.00
CA LEU A 30 -20.21 -29.29 6.11
C LEU A 30 -19.57 -28.36 5.07
N GLN A 31 -20.02 -28.43 3.82
CA GLN A 31 -19.55 -27.52 2.76
C GLN A 31 -19.84 -26.06 3.11
N GLN A 32 -21.03 -25.74 3.59
CA GLN A 32 -21.40 -24.39 4.01
C GLN A 32 -20.48 -23.86 5.12
N ARG A 33 -20.14 -24.69 6.12
CA ARG A 33 -19.18 -24.32 7.18
C ARG A 33 -17.79 -24.09 6.61
N ASN A 34 -17.31 -24.94 5.71
CA ASN A 34 -16.01 -24.78 5.07
C ASN A 34 -15.95 -23.50 4.23
N ILE A 35 -17.01 -23.19 3.49
CA ILE A 35 -17.14 -21.95 2.71
C ILE A 35 -17.11 -20.75 3.64
N SER A 36 -17.95 -20.72 4.68
CA SER A 36 -17.98 -19.62 5.65
C SER A 36 -16.60 -19.39 6.28
N ALA A 37 -15.96 -20.44 6.79
CA ALA A 37 -14.64 -20.34 7.39
C ALA A 37 -13.56 -19.87 6.40
N THR A 38 -13.71 -20.18 5.11
CA THR A 38 -12.80 -19.69 4.06
C THR A 38 -13.03 -18.22 3.77
N VAL A 39 -14.30 -17.79 3.67
CA VAL A 39 -14.67 -16.38 3.51
C VAL A 39 -14.09 -15.56 4.66
N ASP A 40 -14.30 -15.99 5.91
CA ASP A 40 -13.79 -15.28 7.09
C ASP A 40 -12.26 -15.13 7.04
N LYS A 41 -11.54 -16.19 6.64
CA LYS A 41 -10.08 -16.14 6.47
C LYS A 41 -9.63 -15.20 5.36
N LEU A 42 -10.35 -15.15 4.24
CA LEU A 42 -10.06 -14.25 3.13
C LEU A 42 -10.33 -12.79 3.51
N MET A 43 -11.39 -12.53 4.27
CA MET A 43 -11.73 -11.20 4.78
C MET A 43 -10.62 -10.61 5.65
N LEU A 44 -9.90 -11.44 6.42
CA LEU A 44 -8.72 -10.99 7.17
C LEU A 44 -7.54 -10.60 6.27
N CYS A 45 -7.41 -11.22 5.10
CA CYS A 45 -6.30 -10.98 4.17
C CYS A 45 -6.54 -9.73 3.30
N LEU A 46 -7.79 -9.40 2.98
CA LEU A 46 -8.15 -8.26 2.12
C LEU A 46 -7.51 -6.93 2.55
N PRO A 47 -7.64 -6.46 3.80
CA PRO A 47 -7.10 -5.15 4.18
C PRO A 47 -5.56 -5.09 4.05
N VAL A 48 -4.87 -6.22 4.23
CA VAL A 48 -3.41 -6.32 4.06
C VAL A 48 -3.04 -6.09 2.58
N LEU A 49 -3.76 -6.75 1.68
CA LEU A 49 -3.53 -6.64 0.23
C LEU A 49 -3.90 -5.25 -0.29
N GLU A 50 -5.02 -4.68 0.15
CA GLU A 50 -5.45 -3.34 -0.22
C GLU A 50 -4.47 -2.27 0.26
N MET A 51 -4.02 -2.35 1.51
CA MET A 51 -3.04 -1.41 2.06
C MET A 51 -1.68 -1.52 1.37
N TYR A 52 -1.24 -2.74 1.04
CA TYR A 52 -0.03 -2.95 0.25
C TYR A 52 -0.16 -2.37 -1.16
N SER A 53 -1.31 -2.55 -1.83
CA SER A 53 -1.57 -1.92 -3.14
C SER A 53 -1.51 -0.39 -3.03
N LYS A 54 -2.16 0.18 -2.01
CA LYS A 54 -2.14 1.62 -1.74
C LYS A 54 -0.71 2.14 -1.51
N LEU A 55 0.12 1.41 -0.77
CA LEU A 55 1.53 1.73 -0.58
C LEU A 55 2.25 1.81 -1.92
N ARG A 56 2.09 0.79 -2.78
CA ARG A 56 2.72 0.74 -4.10
C ARG A 56 2.31 1.92 -4.97
N ASP A 57 1.06 2.35 -4.92
CA ASP A 57 0.57 3.50 -5.69
C ASP A 57 1.07 4.84 -5.12
N GLN A 58 1.19 4.97 -3.80
CA GLN A 58 1.83 6.14 -3.17
C GLN A 58 3.30 6.26 -3.57
N MET A 59 4.02 5.14 -3.64
CA MET A 59 5.42 5.12 -4.11
C MET A 59 5.53 5.53 -5.58
N LYS A 60 4.67 5.00 -6.47
CA LYS A 60 4.63 5.40 -7.89
C LYS A 60 4.36 6.90 -8.08
N THR A 61 3.52 7.47 -7.23
CA THR A 61 3.14 8.89 -7.29
C THR A 61 4.11 9.80 -6.53
N LYS A 62 5.27 9.30 -6.10
CA LYS A 62 6.29 10.01 -5.31
C LYS A 62 5.74 10.68 -4.04
N ARG A 63 4.67 10.13 -3.46
CA ARG A 63 4.10 10.58 -2.18
C ARG A 63 4.85 9.91 -1.04
N HIS A 64 6.11 10.31 -0.85
CA HIS A 64 7.08 9.63 0.03
C HIS A 64 6.62 9.53 1.48
N TYR A 65 6.15 10.64 2.07
CA TYR A 65 5.69 10.64 3.46
C TYR A 65 4.42 9.80 3.68
N PRO A 66 3.34 9.96 2.86
CA PRO A 66 2.20 9.05 2.91
C PRO A 66 2.57 7.58 2.71
N ALA A 67 3.51 7.27 1.80
CA ALA A 67 3.99 5.90 1.58
C ALA A 67 4.65 5.33 2.84
N LEU A 68 5.55 6.07 3.48
CA LEU A 68 6.18 5.65 4.75
C LEU A 68 5.14 5.41 5.84
N LYS A 69 4.15 6.29 5.98
CA LYS A 69 3.06 6.11 6.95
C LYS A 69 2.22 4.88 6.69
N THR A 70 1.88 4.61 5.42
CA THR A 70 1.15 3.40 5.03
C THR A 70 1.98 2.15 5.30
N LEU A 71 3.29 2.17 5.00
CA LEU A 71 4.21 1.05 5.26
C LEU A 71 4.31 0.74 6.76
N GLU A 72 4.49 1.77 7.60
CA GLU A 72 4.53 1.65 9.06
C GLU A 72 3.22 1.03 9.60
N HIS A 73 2.07 1.47 9.10
CA HIS A 73 0.77 0.95 9.51
C HIS A 73 0.55 -0.51 9.05
N LEU A 74 0.98 -0.85 7.82
CA LEU A 74 0.93 -2.22 7.31
C LEU A 74 1.78 -3.17 8.18
N GLU A 75 3.00 -2.75 8.53
CA GLU A 75 3.97 -3.49 9.35
C GLU A 75 3.46 -3.76 10.77
N HIS A 76 2.96 -2.73 11.44
CA HIS A 76 2.65 -2.84 12.87
C HIS A 76 1.20 -3.20 13.17
N THR A 77 0.26 -2.95 12.25
CA THR A 77 -1.17 -3.17 12.50
C THR A 77 -1.72 -4.39 11.78
N TYR A 78 -1.45 -4.56 10.49
CA TYR A 78 -2.13 -5.58 9.69
C TYR A 78 -1.34 -6.89 9.59
N LEU A 79 -0.05 -6.83 9.25
CA LEU A 79 0.76 -8.04 9.06
C LEU A 79 0.84 -8.97 10.29
N PRO A 80 0.87 -8.48 11.55
CA PRO A 80 0.88 -9.35 12.72
C PRO A 80 -0.36 -10.26 12.80
N GLN A 81 -1.52 -9.78 12.34
CA GLN A 81 -2.81 -10.49 12.42
C GLN A 81 -2.90 -11.69 11.46
N VAL A 82 -2.07 -11.69 10.42
CA VAL A 82 -2.10 -12.66 9.32
C VAL A 82 -0.74 -13.35 9.12
N SER A 83 0.15 -13.24 10.10
CA SER A 83 1.55 -13.65 10.03
C SER A 83 1.79 -15.14 9.73
N HIS A 84 0.82 -16.01 10.04
CA HIS A 84 0.86 -17.44 9.74
C HIS A 84 0.71 -17.76 8.25
N TYR A 85 0.19 -16.83 7.44
CA TYR A 85 0.09 -17.04 6.00
C TYR A 85 1.42 -16.78 5.30
N ARG A 86 1.77 -17.69 4.39
CA ARG A 86 3.05 -17.66 3.66
C ARG A 86 3.26 -16.38 2.85
N PHE A 87 2.21 -15.79 2.29
CA PHE A 87 2.33 -14.55 1.50
C PHE A 87 2.72 -13.35 2.38
N CYS A 88 2.27 -13.32 3.64
CA CYS A 88 2.63 -12.25 4.58
C CYS A 88 4.11 -12.27 4.91
N LYS A 89 4.73 -13.46 5.01
CA LYS A 89 6.17 -13.58 5.22
C LYS A 89 6.97 -12.88 4.10
N VAL A 90 6.55 -13.08 2.85
CA VAL A 90 7.17 -12.40 1.70
C VAL A 90 7.02 -10.88 1.83
N MET A 91 5.86 -10.38 2.26
CA MET A 91 5.67 -8.95 2.48
C MET A 91 6.59 -8.40 3.56
N VAL A 92 6.66 -9.07 4.72
CA VAL A 92 7.54 -8.70 5.85
C VAL A 92 9.00 -8.65 5.41
N ASP A 93 9.49 -9.68 4.70
CA ASP A 93 10.87 -9.75 4.22
C ASP A 93 11.21 -8.61 3.22
N ASN A 94 10.20 -8.03 2.56
CA ASN A 94 10.38 -6.90 1.64
C ASN A 94 10.26 -5.52 2.31
N ILE A 95 9.76 -5.42 3.54
CA ILE A 95 9.60 -4.13 4.25
C ILE A 95 10.90 -3.32 4.31
N PRO A 96 12.07 -3.89 4.69
CA PRO A 96 13.31 -3.13 4.75
C PRO A 96 13.70 -2.54 3.39
N LYS A 97 13.50 -3.32 2.32
CA LYS A 97 13.78 -2.89 0.94
C LYS A 97 12.87 -1.77 0.49
N LEU A 98 11.57 -1.86 0.79
CA LEU A 98 10.61 -0.79 0.49
C LEU A 98 10.96 0.50 1.25
N ARG A 99 11.39 0.38 2.50
CA ARG A 99 11.80 1.53 3.31
C ARG A 99 13.07 2.19 2.75
N GLU A 100 14.02 1.40 2.29
CA GLU A 100 15.24 1.88 1.62
C GLU A 100 14.91 2.54 0.27
N GLU A 101 14.06 1.94 -0.55
CA GLU A 101 13.60 2.52 -1.82
C GLU A 101 12.95 3.89 -1.62
N ILE A 102 12.03 4.02 -0.65
CA ILE A 102 11.40 5.32 -0.37
C ILE A 102 12.45 6.34 0.09
N LYS A 103 13.38 5.94 0.95
CA LYS A 103 14.47 6.81 1.43
C LYS A 103 15.33 7.29 0.27
N ASP A 104 15.76 6.40 -0.62
CA ASP A 104 16.67 6.72 -1.72
C ASP A 104 16.02 7.69 -2.71
N VAL A 105 14.77 7.43 -3.10
CA VAL A 105 14.03 8.33 -4.00
C VAL A 105 13.79 9.69 -3.32
N SER A 106 13.44 9.71 -2.03
CA SER A 106 13.26 10.96 -1.28
C SER A 106 14.55 11.78 -1.19
N MET A 107 15.68 11.12 -0.96
CA MET A 107 16.98 11.78 -0.86
C MET A 107 17.47 12.28 -2.23
N SER A 108 17.15 11.56 -3.32
CA SER A 108 17.42 12.05 -4.68
C SER A 108 16.62 13.31 -4.97
N ASP A 109 15.31 13.30 -4.74
CA ASP A 109 14.45 14.46 -4.98
C ASP A 109 14.91 15.69 -4.16
N LEU A 110 15.36 15.48 -2.91
CA LEU A 110 15.95 16.55 -2.08
C LEU A 110 17.26 17.10 -2.66
N LYS A 111 18.16 16.23 -3.10
CA LYS A 111 19.44 16.64 -3.73
C LYS A 111 19.18 17.45 -4.99
N ASP A 112 18.25 17.01 -5.83
CA ASP A 112 17.88 17.71 -7.06
C ASP A 112 17.28 19.09 -6.77
N PHE A 113 16.46 19.19 -5.73
CA PHE A 113 15.92 20.47 -5.26
C PHE A 113 17.01 21.44 -4.81
N LEU A 114 17.96 20.99 -3.98
CA LEU A 114 19.07 21.82 -3.50
C LEU A 114 19.99 22.26 -4.66
N GLU A 115 20.26 21.37 -5.61
CA GLU A 115 21.05 21.69 -6.80
C GLU A 115 20.34 22.72 -7.70
N SER A 116 19.01 22.65 -7.80
CA SER A 116 18.22 23.66 -8.48
C SER A 116 18.33 25.03 -7.81
N ILE A 117 18.22 25.09 -6.48
CA ILE A 117 18.41 26.33 -5.71
C ILE A 117 19.80 26.91 -5.96
N ARG A 118 20.86 26.10 -5.85
CA ARG A 118 22.24 26.53 -6.06
C ARG A 118 22.41 27.25 -7.40
N LYS A 119 21.96 26.61 -8.49
CA LYS A 119 22.02 27.17 -9.85
C LYS A 119 21.28 28.50 -10.01
N HIS A 120 20.15 28.68 -9.33
CA HIS A 120 19.39 29.92 -9.41
C HIS A 120 19.99 31.03 -8.53
N SER A 121 20.45 30.67 -7.34
CA SER A 121 21.12 31.60 -6.42
C SER A 121 22.39 32.20 -7.04
N ASP A 122 23.20 31.40 -7.75
CA ASP A 122 24.42 31.88 -8.41
C ASP A 122 24.13 32.98 -9.45
N LYS A 123 23.08 32.81 -10.27
CA LYS A 123 22.65 33.79 -11.28
C LYS A 123 22.14 35.09 -10.66
N ILE A 124 21.36 34.99 -9.58
CA ILE A 124 20.87 36.15 -8.84
C ILE A 124 22.05 36.89 -8.23
N GLY A 125 22.98 36.16 -7.61
CA GLY A 125 24.21 36.70 -7.03
C GLY A 125 25.06 37.44 -8.06
N GLU A 126 25.32 36.86 -9.23
CA GLU A 126 26.07 37.51 -10.30
C GLU A 126 25.43 38.84 -10.73
N THR A 127 24.10 38.85 -10.90
CA THR A 127 23.36 40.04 -11.32
C THR A 127 23.40 41.13 -10.25
N ALA A 128 23.19 40.75 -8.99
CA ALA A 128 23.27 41.66 -7.85
C ALA A 128 24.68 42.28 -7.72
N MET A 129 25.74 41.48 -7.87
CA MET A 129 27.12 41.97 -7.79
C MET A 129 27.45 42.94 -8.93
N LYS A 130 26.98 42.66 -10.17
CA LYS A 130 27.12 43.61 -11.29
C LYS A 130 26.42 44.94 -11.01
N GLN A 131 25.19 44.90 -10.48
CA GLN A 131 24.44 46.12 -10.12
C GLN A 131 25.12 46.93 -9.01
N VAL A 132 25.65 46.28 -7.97
CA VAL A 132 26.40 46.96 -6.90
C VAL A 132 27.67 47.60 -7.47
N GLY A 133 28.43 46.90 -8.32
CA GLY A 133 29.63 47.45 -8.96
C GLY A 133 29.34 48.67 -9.82
N LEU A 134 28.29 48.61 -10.66
CA LEU A 134 27.82 49.76 -11.44
C LEU A 134 27.38 50.93 -10.55
N GLY A 135 26.61 50.66 -9.50
CA GLY A 135 26.14 51.68 -8.56
C GLY A 135 27.28 52.36 -7.81
N LEU A 136 28.30 51.61 -7.39
CA LEU A 136 29.51 52.16 -6.80
C LEU A 136 30.23 53.05 -7.82
N MET A 137 30.47 52.59 -9.05
CA MET A 137 31.15 53.39 -10.08
C MET A 137 30.43 54.72 -10.36
N ILE A 138 29.10 54.67 -10.50
CA ILE A 138 28.27 55.88 -10.68
C ILE A 138 28.34 56.79 -9.45
N GLY A 139 28.30 56.22 -8.23
CA GLY A 139 28.46 56.96 -6.99
C GLY A 139 29.82 57.64 -6.85
N TRP A 140 30.90 56.96 -7.23
CA TRP A 140 32.26 57.52 -7.27
C TRP A 140 32.38 58.67 -8.29
N LEU A 141 31.77 58.54 -9.47
CA LEU A 141 31.71 59.61 -10.48
C LEU A 141 30.94 60.83 -9.96
N MET A 142 29.76 60.62 -9.38
CA MET A 142 28.93 61.70 -8.81
C MET A 142 29.63 62.40 -7.64
N THR A 143 30.32 61.67 -6.76
CA THR A 143 31.05 62.26 -5.63
C THR A 143 32.29 63.03 -6.06
N MET A 144 33.03 62.56 -7.08
CA MET A 144 34.15 63.32 -7.65
C MET A 144 33.72 64.63 -8.31
N GLN A 145 32.53 64.69 -8.91
CA GLN A 145 31.99 65.91 -9.51
C GLN A 145 31.44 66.92 -8.49
N VAL A 146 31.19 66.51 -7.25
CA VAL A 146 30.76 67.39 -6.15
C VAL A 146 31.96 67.93 -5.36
N PHE A 147 33.12 67.25 -5.43
CA PHE A 147 34.36 67.64 -4.75
C PHE A 147 35.39 68.36 -5.65
N CYS A 148 35.12 68.48 -6.95
CA CYS A 148 35.89 69.29 -7.90
C CYS A 148 35.10 70.57 -8.21
#